data_AF-A0A814NE37-F1
#
_entry.id   AF-A0A814NE37-F1
#
_cell.length_a   1.000
_cell.length_b   1.000
_cell.length_c   1.000
_cell.angle_alpha   90.00
_cell.angle_beta   90.00
_cell.angle_gamma   90.00
#
_symmetry.space_group_name_H-M   'P 1'
#
loop_
_entity.id
_entity.type
_entity.pdbx_description
1 polymer ?
#
loop_
_entity_poly.entity_id
_entity_poly.type
_entity_poly.pdbx_seq_one_letter_code
_entity_poly.pdbx_strand_id
1 'polypeptide(L)'
;MCPIHQLLFYVFGSLSILVSLIVLAFKKEHNEKRIKVESDGLILNNDETKKPTILDTYKTIWKILLIRPIRILIALVITYRFAFSTESVIRLKLVENGFSREKLSLMRIILSPILICVPIILSRFTKGPKPLFLFRRFVALKILIICLFSIFLFNLNLFKTETKQFSFLFYISLFLLSLINEFFAFGAYVTLGSFHAKISDRLIGGTYMTFLAFWPNLGSNISRTGGLFLINLLTFKKCGVPNSDIKRNDTISVLNSTTFINSFKTEKCEVLFDPFYPLTIFLIIFGLIWVIISRKYLKLLQNVPKSEWKIYSN
;
A
#
# COMPACT_ATOMS: atom_id res chain seq x y z
N MET A 1 -10.20 2.76 29.56
CA MET A 1 -10.02 3.59 28.34
C MET A 1 -9.48 4.95 28.77
N CYS A 2 -8.36 5.43 28.21
CA CYS A 2 -7.76 6.70 28.61
C CYS A 2 -8.66 7.91 28.32
N PRO A 3 -8.74 8.91 29.22
CA PRO A 3 -9.54 10.13 29.02
C PRO A 3 -9.13 10.92 27.77
N ILE A 4 -7.86 10.82 27.36
CA ILE A 4 -7.31 11.44 26.15
C ILE A 4 -7.96 10.89 24.87
N HIS A 5 -8.29 9.59 24.84
CA HIS A 5 -8.93 8.99 23.65
C HIS A 5 -10.35 9.51 23.44
N GLN A 6 -11.10 9.70 24.54
CA GLN A 6 -12.44 10.27 24.49
C GLN A 6 -12.38 11.73 24.03
N LEU A 7 -11.47 12.53 24.59
CA LEU A 7 -11.27 13.93 24.19
C LEU A 7 -10.95 14.06 22.70
N LEU A 8 -10.01 13.25 22.18
CA LEU A 8 -9.66 13.27 20.76
C LEU A 8 -10.85 12.89 19.87
N PHE A 9 -11.66 11.91 20.30
CA PHE A 9 -12.86 11.51 19.55
C PHE A 9 -13.89 12.65 19.47
N TYR A 10 -14.13 13.36 20.57
CA TYR A 10 -15.03 14.53 20.57
C TYR A 10 -14.49 15.69 19.72
N VAL A 11 -13.18 15.96 19.78
CA VAL A 11 -12.54 17.01 18.98
C VAL A 11 -12.60 16.69 17.48
N PHE A 12 -12.18 15.50 17.05
CA PHE A 12 -12.25 15.13 15.64
C PHE A 12 -13.69 14.96 15.14
N GLY A 13 -14.57 14.44 16.00
CA GLY A 13 -16.00 14.31 15.70
C GLY A 13 -16.65 15.67 15.46
N SER A 14 -16.53 16.60 16.42
CA SER A 14 -17.04 17.97 16.28
C SER A 14 -16.47 18.70 15.06
N LEU A 15 -15.16 18.56 14.80
CA LEU A 15 -14.52 19.18 13.64
C LEU A 15 -15.03 18.60 12.31
N SER A 16 -15.27 17.28 12.24
CA SER A 16 -15.85 16.65 11.04
C SER A 16 -17.30 17.09 10.77
N ILE A 17 -18.10 17.27 11.83
CA ILE A 17 -19.47 17.76 11.73
C ILE A 17 -19.45 19.22 11.27
N LEU A 18 -18.60 20.06 11.87
CA LEU A 18 -18.44 21.46 11.49
C LEU A 18 -18.07 21.61 10.00
N VAL A 19 -17.08 20.85 9.54
CA VAL A 19 -16.68 20.85 8.12
C VAL A 19 -17.84 20.40 7.23
N SER A 20 -18.59 19.37 7.62
CA SER A 20 -19.73 18.88 6.85
C SER A 20 -20.86 19.92 6.77
N LEU A 21 -21.13 20.65 7.86
CA LEU A 21 -22.10 21.74 7.90
C LEU A 21 -21.66 22.91 7.02
N ILE A 22 -20.37 23.28 7.05
CA ILE A 22 -19.81 24.30 6.16
C ILE A 22 -19.96 23.87 4.69
N VAL A 23 -19.63 22.63 4.36
CA VAL A 23 -19.82 22.11 2.99
C VAL A 23 -21.28 22.15 2.60
N LEU A 24 -22.20 21.75 3.47
CA LEU A 24 -23.64 21.74 3.19
C LEU A 24 -24.19 23.16 3.00
N ALA A 25 -23.72 24.14 3.77
CA ALA A 25 -24.14 25.53 3.67
C ALA A 25 -23.59 26.25 2.43
N PHE A 26 -22.33 25.97 2.05
CA PHE A 26 -21.62 26.76 1.03
C PHE A 26 -21.42 26.05 -0.31
N LYS A 27 -21.51 24.71 -0.38
CA LYS A 27 -21.30 23.97 -1.63
C LYS A 27 -22.51 24.14 -2.53
N LYS A 28 -22.45 25.13 -3.41
CA LYS A 28 -23.40 25.30 -4.50
C LYS A 28 -23.11 24.29 -5.60
N GLU A 29 -24.06 23.42 -5.90
CA GLU A 29 -23.94 22.51 -7.05
C GLU A 29 -24.14 23.31 -8.34
N HIS A 30 -23.11 23.35 -9.18
CA HIS A 30 -23.27 23.86 -10.54
C HIS A 30 -24.06 22.83 -11.35
N ASN A 31 -25.22 23.23 -11.85
CA ASN A 31 -26.02 22.40 -12.76
C ASN A 31 -25.17 22.01 -13.99
N GLU A 32 -24.99 20.70 -14.21
CA GLU A 32 -24.33 20.05 -15.36
C GLU A 32 -24.70 20.68 -16.72
N LYS A 33 -25.89 21.29 -16.82
CA LYS A 33 -26.38 21.99 -18.01
C LYS A 33 -25.42 23.06 -18.55
N ARG A 34 -24.65 23.78 -17.71
CA ARG A 34 -23.70 24.79 -18.22
C ARG A 34 -22.48 24.20 -18.91
N ILE A 35 -22.05 23.00 -18.53
CA ILE A 35 -20.84 22.37 -19.08
C ILE A 35 -21.16 21.74 -20.45
N LYS A 36 -22.37 21.19 -20.63
CA LYS A 36 -22.82 20.69 -21.94
C LYS A 36 -23.01 21.80 -22.99
N VAL A 37 -23.51 22.97 -22.56
CA VAL A 37 -23.75 24.11 -23.48
C VAL A 37 -22.46 24.69 -24.07
N GLU A 38 -21.30 24.53 -23.40
CA GLU A 38 -20.00 24.96 -23.94
C GLU A 38 -19.34 23.87 -24.82
N SER A 39 -19.72 22.60 -24.68
CA SER A 39 -19.21 21.49 -25.52
C SER A 39 -20.02 21.26 -26.79
N ASP A 40 -21.32 21.51 -26.77
CA ASP A 40 -22.25 21.14 -27.84
C ASP A 40 -22.41 22.24 -28.88
N GLY A 41 -21.29 22.71 -29.43
CA GLY A 41 -21.30 23.48 -30.67
C GLY A 41 -21.67 22.64 -31.91
N LEU A 42 -21.73 21.31 -31.80
CA LEU A 42 -22.05 20.43 -32.93
C LEU A 42 -22.78 19.14 -32.47
N ILE A 43 -23.88 18.86 -33.16
CA ILE A 43 -24.73 17.65 -33.17
C ILE A 43 -25.89 17.63 -32.15
N LEU A 44 -26.98 18.29 -32.55
CA LEU A 44 -28.34 17.98 -32.14
C LEU A 44 -28.71 16.57 -32.64
N ASN A 45 -28.70 15.59 -31.74
CA ASN A 45 -29.58 14.41 -31.85
C ASN A 45 -30.39 14.29 -30.54
N ASN A 46 -31.71 14.32 -30.72
CA ASN A 46 -32.75 14.54 -29.72
C ASN A 46 -32.94 13.38 -28.73
N ASP A 47 -31.97 13.09 -27.86
CA ASP A 47 -32.20 12.14 -26.74
C ASP A 47 -31.57 12.55 -25.38
N GLU A 48 -30.99 13.75 -25.24
CA GLU A 48 -30.16 14.10 -24.09
C GLU A 48 -30.77 15.10 -23.07
N THR A 49 -31.89 14.73 -22.45
CA THR A 49 -32.34 15.38 -21.19
C THR A 49 -32.54 14.42 -20.02
N LYS A 50 -31.99 13.20 -20.09
CA LYS A 50 -31.92 12.32 -18.92
C LYS A 50 -30.63 12.56 -18.15
N LYS A 51 -30.75 12.87 -16.85
CA LYS A 51 -29.63 12.78 -15.89
C LYS A 51 -28.97 11.41 -16.07
N PRO A 52 -27.63 11.30 -16.08
CA PRO A 52 -26.97 10.01 -16.21
C PRO A 52 -27.52 9.07 -15.13
N THR A 53 -28.11 7.96 -15.55
CA THR A 53 -28.64 6.98 -14.61
C THR A 53 -27.45 6.36 -13.88
N ILE A 54 -27.62 5.93 -12.61
CA ILE A 54 -26.58 5.21 -11.86
C ILE A 54 -25.99 4.05 -12.70
N LEU A 55 -26.86 3.38 -13.46
CA LEU A 55 -26.52 2.28 -14.35
C LEU A 55 -25.61 2.71 -15.51
N ASP A 56 -25.73 3.94 -16.02
CA ASP A 56 -24.89 4.49 -17.07
C ASP A 56 -23.48 4.81 -16.55
N THR A 57 -23.36 5.23 -15.30
CA THR A 57 -22.06 5.38 -14.62
C THR A 57 -21.34 4.04 -14.48
N TYR A 58 -22.04 2.98 -14.09
CA TYR A 58 -21.46 1.63 -14.02
C TYR A 58 -21.04 1.10 -15.40
N LYS A 59 -21.88 1.28 -16.43
CA LYS A 59 -21.52 0.95 -17.82
C LYS A 59 -20.26 1.71 -18.27
N THR A 60 -20.14 2.98 -17.87
CA THR A 60 -18.97 3.81 -18.18
C THR A 60 -17.70 3.26 -17.51
N ILE A 61 -17.74 2.90 -16.22
CA ILE A 61 -16.61 2.25 -15.53
C ILE A 61 -16.23 0.92 -16.20
N TRP A 62 -17.23 0.14 -16.62
CA TRP A 62 -16.98 -1.10 -17.34
C TRP A 62 -16.25 -0.87 -18.67
N LYS A 63 -16.62 0.19 -19.42
CA LYS A 63 -15.90 0.58 -20.64
C LYS A 63 -14.46 1.00 -20.34
N ILE A 64 -14.21 1.75 -19.26
CA ILE A 64 -12.85 2.12 -18.82
C ILE A 64 -12.00 0.85 -18.61
N LEU A 65 -12.56 -0.16 -17.94
CA LEU A 65 -11.87 -1.42 -17.68
C LEU A 65 -11.42 -2.17 -18.94
N LEU A 66 -12.12 -1.99 -20.06
CA LEU A 66 -11.81 -2.69 -21.31
C LEU A 66 -10.64 -2.06 -22.08
N ILE A 67 -10.32 -0.78 -21.80
CA ILE A 67 -9.23 -0.04 -22.44
C ILE A 67 -7.88 -0.74 -22.16
N ARG A 68 -7.14 -1.06 -23.22
CA ARG A 68 -5.88 -1.83 -23.15
C ARG A 68 -4.83 -1.16 -22.24
N PRO A 69 -4.48 0.13 -22.40
CA PRO A 69 -3.57 0.83 -21.50
C PRO A 69 -3.95 0.73 -20.01
N ILE A 70 -5.24 0.80 -19.70
CA ILE A 70 -5.73 0.78 -18.31
C ILE A 70 -5.55 -0.60 -17.69
N ARG A 71 -5.82 -1.69 -18.42
CA ARG A 71 -5.55 -3.06 -17.93
C ARG A 71 -4.09 -3.30 -17.64
N ILE A 72 -3.19 -2.82 -18.52
CA ILE A 72 -1.74 -2.91 -18.30
C ILE A 72 -1.35 -2.09 -17.06
N LEU A 73 -1.88 -0.88 -16.90
CA LEU A 73 -1.66 -0.05 -15.71
C LEU A 73 -2.11 -0.75 -14.43
N ILE A 74 -3.33 -1.31 -14.42
CA ILE A 74 -3.90 -2.06 -13.29
C ILE A 74 -3.00 -3.24 -12.91
N ALA A 75 -2.59 -4.05 -13.88
CA ALA A 75 -1.69 -5.17 -13.64
C ALA A 75 -0.35 -4.72 -13.04
N LEU A 76 0.25 -3.64 -13.56
CA LEU A 76 1.48 -3.07 -13.01
C LEU A 76 1.32 -2.54 -11.59
N VAL A 77 0.21 -1.84 -11.28
CA VAL A 77 0.00 -1.25 -9.95
C VAL A 77 -0.33 -2.30 -8.88
N ILE A 78 -0.92 -3.43 -9.26
CA ILE A 78 -1.14 -4.55 -8.32
C ILE A 78 0.17 -5.30 -8.09
N THR A 79 0.92 -5.62 -9.16
CA THR A 79 2.13 -6.43 -9.08
C THR A 79 3.27 -5.75 -8.33
N TYR A 80 3.47 -4.43 -8.44
CA TYR A 80 4.53 -3.76 -7.67
C TYR A 80 4.27 -3.77 -6.16
N ARG A 81 3.00 -3.76 -5.75
CA ARG A 81 2.64 -3.82 -4.32
C ARG A 81 3.06 -5.13 -3.70
N PHE A 82 3.05 -6.23 -4.47
CA PHE A 82 3.50 -7.53 -4.01
C PHE A 82 4.97 -7.50 -3.57
N ALA A 83 5.84 -6.78 -4.30
CA ALA A 83 7.23 -6.56 -3.90
C ALA A 83 7.37 -5.82 -2.56
N PHE A 84 6.35 -5.08 -2.12
CA PHE A 84 6.35 -4.36 -0.84
C PHE A 84 5.73 -5.18 0.30
N SER A 85 5.32 -6.42 0.04
CA SER A 85 4.76 -7.33 1.04
C SER A 85 5.68 -7.49 2.26
N THR A 86 6.99 -7.46 2.04
CA THR A 86 8.06 -7.52 3.07
C THR A 86 7.88 -6.49 4.20
N GLU A 87 7.25 -5.33 3.95
CA GLU A 87 7.03 -4.31 4.98
C GLU A 87 6.17 -4.82 6.15
N SER A 88 5.16 -5.62 5.84
CA SER A 88 4.29 -6.24 6.85
C SER A 88 5.02 -7.31 7.65
N VAL A 89 5.89 -8.05 6.96
CA VAL A 89 6.76 -9.10 7.49
C VAL A 89 7.80 -8.51 8.44
N ILE A 90 8.47 -7.43 8.04
CA ILE A 90 9.44 -6.66 8.85
C ILE A 90 8.81 -6.15 10.14
N ARG A 91 7.60 -5.58 10.05
CA ARG A 91 6.87 -5.11 11.24
C ARG A 91 6.59 -6.25 12.21
N LEU A 92 6.17 -7.41 11.72
CA LEU A 92 5.94 -8.58 12.56
C LEU A 92 7.24 -9.02 13.23
N LYS A 93 8.35 -9.08 12.46
CA LYS A 93 9.65 -9.50 12.96
C LYS A 93 10.23 -8.59 14.04
N LEU A 94 10.02 -7.27 13.91
CA LEU A 94 10.37 -6.33 14.97
C LEU A 94 9.63 -6.63 16.27
N VAL A 95 8.32 -6.90 16.19
CA VAL A 95 7.51 -7.26 17.36
C VAL A 95 7.96 -8.58 18.00
N GLU A 96 8.27 -9.60 17.19
CA GLU A 96 8.80 -10.89 17.67
C GLU A 96 10.14 -10.74 18.38
N ASN A 97 10.99 -9.82 17.92
CA ASN A 97 12.29 -9.54 18.53
C ASN A 97 12.20 -8.69 19.82
N GLY A 98 10.98 -8.43 20.33
CA GLY A 98 10.75 -7.74 21.61
C GLY A 98 10.50 -6.24 21.50
N PHE A 99 10.33 -5.69 20.29
CA PHE A 99 9.87 -4.30 20.17
C PHE A 99 8.42 -4.17 20.57
N SER A 100 8.12 -3.25 21.50
CA SER A 100 6.74 -2.98 21.87
C SER A 100 5.97 -2.42 20.67
N ARG A 101 4.77 -2.96 20.45
CA ARG A 101 3.84 -2.49 19.42
C ARG A 101 3.51 -1.01 19.58
N GLU A 102 3.51 -0.54 20.82
CA GLU A 102 3.31 0.86 21.20
C GLU A 102 4.42 1.75 20.61
N LYS A 103 5.70 1.43 20.82
CA LYS A 103 6.83 2.21 20.28
C LYS A 103 6.83 2.25 18.75
N LEU A 104 6.54 1.13 18.09
CA LEU A 104 6.42 1.08 16.63
C LEU A 104 5.24 1.92 16.11
N SER A 105 4.15 1.98 16.89
CA SER A 105 2.99 2.81 16.55
C SER A 105 3.28 4.30 16.78
N LEU A 106 3.95 4.65 17.89
CA LEU A 106 4.40 6.01 18.19
C LEU A 106 5.35 6.54 17.12
N MET A 107 6.31 5.74 16.66
CA MET A 107 7.19 6.11 15.54
C MET A 107 6.37 6.48 14.30
N ARG A 108 5.36 5.68 13.94
CA ARG A 108 4.48 6.00 12.80
C ARG A 108 3.67 7.27 12.99
N ILE A 109 3.16 7.51 14.20
CA ILE A 109 2.43 8.74 14.52
C ILE A 109 3.32 9.96 14.31
N ILE A 110 4.59 9.90 14.74
CA ILE A 110 5.58 10.98 14.56
C ILE A 110 6.00 11.13 13.09
N LEU A 111 6.08 10.03 12.33
CA LEU A 111 6.41 10.08 10.89
C LEU A 111 5.30 10.70 10.05
N SER A 112 4.03 10.49 10.42
CA SER A 112 2.87 10.97 9.66
C SER A 112 2.90 12.47 9.31
N PRO A 113 3.14 13.41 10.25
CA PRO A 113 3.21 14.84 9.92
C PRO A 113 4.37 15.17 8.98
N ILE A 114 5.51 14.48 9.10
CA ILE A 114 6.66 14.67 8.20
C ILE A 114 6.28 14.26 6.77
N LEU A 115 5.50 13.17 6.63
CA LEU A 115 5.01 12.69 5.34
C LEU A 115 4.00 13.64 4.67
N ILE A 116 3.31 14.49 5.44
CA ILE A 116 2.42 15.54 4.88
C ILE A 116 3.23 16.61 4.11
N CYS A 117 4.48 16.86 4.50
CA CYS A 117 5.37 17.80 3.81
C CYS A 117 5.98 17.22 2.52
N VAL A 118 6.06 15.90 2.41
CA VAL A 118 6.64 15.18 1.26
C VAL A 118 6.01 15.56 -0.09
N PRO A 119 4.67 15.60 -0.27
CA PRO A 119 4.08 15.99 -1.54
C PRO A 119 4.38 17.45 -1.93
N ILE A 120 4.63 18.35 -0.97
CA ILE A 120 5.05 19.73 -1.27
C ILE A 120 6.43 19.71 -1.94
N ILE A 121 7.37 18.94 -1.39
CA ILE A 121 8.72 18.77 -1.94
C ILE A 121 8.65 18.08 -3.31
N LEU A 122 7.89 16.99 -3.42
CA LEU A 122 7.77 16.22 -4.64
C LEU A 122 6.98 16.93 -5.73
N SER A 123 6.11 17.89 -5.39
CA SER A 123 5.28 18.60 -6.37
C SER A 123 6.10 19.24 -7.49
N ARG A 124 7.32 19.72 -7.18
CA ARG A 124 8.25 20.29 -8.17
C ARG A 124 8.76 19.23 -9.14
N PHE A 125 9.02 18.02 -8.65
CA PHE A 125 9.53 16.90 -9.44
C PHE A 125 8.44 16.18 -10.25
N THR A 126 7.21 16.11 -9.72
CA THR A 126 6.08 15.45 -10.39
C THR A 126 5.42 16.30 -11.49
N LYS A 127 5.69 17.61 -11.52
CA LYS A 127 5.27 18.51 -12.62
C LYS A 127 5.90 18.14 -13.97
N GLY A 128 7.01 17.39 -13.97
CA GLY A 128 7.72 17.01 -15.18
C GLY A 128 6.90 16.19 -16.20
N PRO A 129 7.39 16.07 -17.44
CA PRO A 129 6.69 15.38 -18.53
C PRO A 129 6.60 13.86 -18.34
N LYS A 130 7.39 13.27 -17.44
CA LYS A 130 7.58 11.81 -17.33
C LYS A 130 7.30 11.26 -15.91
N PRO A 131 6.05 11.28 -15.41
CA PRO A 131 5.72 10.84 -14.06
C PRO A 131 5.99 9.33 -13.85
N LEU A 132 5.64 8.47 -14.82
CA LEU A 132 5.85 7.02 -14.67
C LEU A 132 7.34 6.63 -14.59
N PHE A 133 8.22 7.40 -15.21
CA PHE A 133 9.66 7.23 -15.04
C PHE A 133 10.11 7.49 -13.59
N LEU A 134 9.61 8.57 -12.99
CA LEU A 134 9.91 8.92 -11.59
C LEU A 134 9.31 7.89 -10.63
N PHE A 135 8.10 7.38 -10.91
CA PHE A 135 7.46 6.30 -10.16
C PHE A 135 8.35 5.04 -10.11
N ARG A 136 8.85 4.59 -11.27
CA ARG A 136 9.75 3.42 -11.33
C ARG A 136 11.02 3.63 -10.51
N ARG A 137 11.58 4.84 -10.53
CA ARG A 137 12.78 5.18 -9.75
C ARG A 137 12.49 5.11 -8.24
N PHE A 138 11.35 5.62 -7.80
CA PHE A 138 10.93 5.51 -6.40
C PHE A 138 10.71 4.05 -5.96
N VAL A 139 10.09 3.23 -6.80
CA VAL A 139 9.92 1.78 -6.52
C VAL A 139 11.28 1.08 -6.41
N ALA A 140 12.21 1.36 -7.34
CA ALA A 140 13.55 0.78 -7.31
C ALA A 140 14.34 1.18 -6.06
N LEU A 141 14.31 2.47 -5.69
CA LEU A 141 14.96 2.95 -4.47
C LEU A 141 14.32 2.33 -3.22
N LYS A 142 12.99 2.19 -3.17
CA LYS A 142 12.31 1.52 -2.05
C LYS A 142 12.77 0.06 -1.90
N ILE A 143 12.92 -0.70 -2.99
CA ILE A 143 13.42 -2.08 -2.91
C ILE A 143 14.84 -2.13 -2.31
N LEU A 144 15.71 -1.19 -2.68
CA LEU A 144 17.04 -1.07 -2.08
C LEU A 144 16.97 -0.76 -0.59
N ILE A 145 16.07 0.14 -0.16
CA ILE A 145 15.86 0.43 1.26
C ILE A 145 15.30 -0.79 2.02
N ILE A 146 14.41 -1.59 1.42
CA ILE A 146 13.93 -2.84 2.03
C ILE A 146 15.09 -3.83 2.23
N CYS A 147 16.02 -3.91 1.27
CA CYS A 147 17.22 -4.71 1.41
C CYS A 147 18.09 -4.22 2.59
N LEU A 148 18.36 -2.91 2.67
CA LEU A 148 19.09 -2.31 3.79
C LEU A 148 18.39 -2.53 5.13
N PHE A 149 17.06 -2.44 5.18
CA PHE A 149 16.25 -2.74 6.37
C PHE A 149 16.43 -4.19 6.80
N SER A 150 16.45 -5.12 5.86
CA SER A 150 16.62 -6.54 6.14
C SER A 150 18.02 -6.86 6.69
N ILE A 151 19.06 -6.22 6.14
CA ILE A 151 20.44 -6.31 6.66
C ILE A 151 20.53 -5.71 8.06
N PHE A 152 19.90 -4.55 8.29
CA PHE A 152 19.82 -3.93 9.61
C PHE A 152 19.16 -4.85 10.64
N LEU A 153 18.08 -5.55 10.25
CA LEU A 153 17.41 -6.53 11.10
C LEU A 153 18.26 -7.78 11.37
N PHE A 154 19.03 -8.26 10.39
CA PHE A 154 19.96 -9.37 10.60
C PHE A 154 21.00 -9.06 11.68
N ASN A 155 21.49 -7.82 11.69
CA ASN A 155 22.48 -7.34 12.67
C ASN A 155 21.88 -6.93 14.02
N LEU A 156 20.60 -7.23 14.29
CA LEU A 156 19.92 -6.85 15.54
C LEU A 156 20.65 -7.30 16.81
N ASN A 157 21.29 -8.46 16.77
CA ASN A 157 21.99 -9.01 17.93
C ASN A 157 23.19 -8.15 18.35
N LEU A 158 23.78 -7.37 17.45
CA LEU A 158 24.86 -6.42 17.78
C LEU A 158 24.37 -5.23 18.62
N PHE A 159 23.08 -4.93 18.57
CA PHE A 159 22.47 -3.79 19.26
C PHE A 159 21.69 -4.17 20.51
N LYS A 160 21.65 -5.46 20.86
CA LYS A 160 21.03 -5.95 22.09
C LYS A 160 22.01 -5.79 23.24
N THR A 161 21.67 -4.94 24.20
CA THR A 161 22.40 -4.86 25.48
C THR A 161 22.09 -6.10 26.33
N GLU A 162 22.99 -6.46 27.25
CA GLU A 162 22.82 -7.62 28.16
C GLU A 162 21.50 -7.61 28.96
N THR A 163 20.92 -6.43 29.17
CA THR A 163 19.61 -6.24 29.83
C THR A 163 18.39 -6.46 28.92
N LYS A 164 18.58 -7.00 27.70
CA LYS A 164 17.55 -7.12 26.64
C LYS A 164 16.92 -5.77 26.22
N GLN A 165 17.50 -4.64 26.61
CA GLN A 165 17.09 -3.32 26.16
C GLN A 165 17.90 -2.89 24.94
N PHE A 166 17.23 -2.27 23.97
CA PHE A 166 17.89 -1.74 22.77
C PHE A 166 18.55 -0.39 23.06
N SER A 167 19.76 -0.18 22.55
CA SER A 167 20.48 1.09 22.66
C SER A 167 19.72 2.26 22.01
N PHE A 168 19.90 3.48 22.52
CA PHE A 168 19.28 4.69 21.95
C PHE A 168 19.64 4.91 20.47
N LEU A 169 20.89 4.65 20.10
CA LEU A 169 21.37 4.74 18.72
C LEU A 169 20.57 3.84 17.78
N PHE A 170 20.20 2.64 18.22
CA PHE A 170 19.39 1.72 17.43
C PHE A 170 18.02 2.33 17.10
N TYR A 171 17.35 2.97 18.07
CA TYR A 171 16.04 3.59 17.83
C TYR A 171 16.12 4.76 16.87
N ILE A 172 17.18 5.58 16.93
CA ILE A 172 17.42 6.65 15.96
C ILE A 172 17.63 6.06 14.57
N SER A 173 18.50 5.06 14.41
CA SER A 173 18.74 4.40 13.13
C SER A 173 17.48 3.76 12.56
N LEU A 174 16.69 3.07 13.38
CA LEU A 174 15.41 2.48 12.99
C LEU A 174 14.42 3.56 12.53
N PHE A 175 14.33 4.68 13.25
CA PHE A 175 13.46 5.80 12.89
C PHE A 175 13.87 6.42 11.56
N LEU A 176 15.15 6.72 11.37
CA LEU A 176 15.66 7.30 10.13
C LEU A 176 15.46 6.36 8.93
N LEU A 177 15.74 5.07 9.11
CA LEU A 177 15.53 4.07 8.06
C LEU A 177 14.03 3.91 7.73
N SER A 178 13.17 3.97 8.73
CA SER A 178 11.71 3.97 8.54
C SER A 178 11.23 5.23 7.81
N LEU A 179 11.79 6.40 8.14
CA LEU A 179 11.48 7.66 7.46
C LEU A 179 11.82 7.59 5.97
N ILE A 180 13.02 7.11 5.64
CA ILE A 180 13.46 6.97 4.25
C ILE A 180 12.59 5.94 3.50
N ASN A 181 12.25 4.82 4.14
CA ASN A 181 11.36 3.80 3.56
C ASN A 181 9.97 4.37 3.23
N GLU A 182 9.37 5.10 4.17
CA GLU A 182 8.06 5.74 3.98
C GLU A 182 8.12 6.88 2.94
N PHE A 183 9.21 7.65 2.91
CA PHE A 183 9.41 8.71 1.91
C PHE A 183 9.34 8.16 0.47
N PHE A 184 10.07 7.08 0.18
CA PHE A 184 10.05 6.48 -1.16
C PHE A 184 8.72 5.79 -1.48
N ALA A 185 8.07 5.18 -0.48
CA ALA A 185 6.73 4.61 -0.63
C ALA A 185 5.70 5.68 -1.02
N PHE A 186 5.73 6.80 -0.29
CA PHE A 186 4.83 7.92 -0.52
C PHE A 186 5.17 8.62 -1.84
N GLY A 187 6.46 8.74 -2.18
CA GLY A 187 6.88 9.33 -3.45
C GLY A 187 6.40 8.54 -4.67
N ALA A 188 6.43 7.21 -4.61
CA ALA A 188 5.82 6.36 -5.61
C ALA A 188 4.29 6.61 -5.70
N TYR A 189 3.61 6.69 -4.56
CA TYR A 189 2.16 6.93 -4.52
C TYR A 189 1.75 8.30 -5.11
N VAL A 190 2.44 9.37 -4.73
CA VAL A 190 2.18 10.73 -5.25
C VAL A 190 2.46 10.81 -6.74
N THR A 191 3.55 10.18 -7.20
CA THR A 191 3.89 10.20 -8.62
C THR A 191 2.87 9.43 -9.45
N LEU A 192 2.39 8.27 -8.96
CA LEU A 192 1.31 7.52 -9.59
C LEU A 192 0.00 8.33 -9.61
N GLY A 193 -0.34 8.99 -8.50
CA GLY A 193 -1.50 9.90 -8.43
C GLY A 193 -1.41 11.06 -9.43
N SER A 194 -0.21 11.61 -9.64
CA SER A 194 0.02 12.65 -10.66
C SER A 194 -0.21 12.13 -12.08
N PHE A 195 0.11 10.85 -12.34
CA PHE A 195 -0.20 10.22 -13.63
C PHE A 195 -1.69 9.97 -13.79
N HIS A 196 -2.37 9.46 -12.76
CA HIS A 196 -3.83 9.27 -12.76
C HIS A 196 -4.56 10.59 -13.05
N ALA A 197 -4.14 11.69 -12.43
CA ALA A 197 -4.72 13.02 -12.69
C ALA A 197 -4.49 13.49 -14.13
N LYS A 198 -3.38 13.10 -14.79
CA LYS A 198 -3.08 13.46 -16.18
C LYS A 198 -3.91 12.70 -17.21
N ILE A 199 -4.26 11.44 -16.92
CA ILE A 199 -5.02 10.56 -17.83
C ILE A 199 -6.53 10.60 -17.59
N SER A 200 -6.98 11.06 -16.42
CA SER A 200 -8.40 11.16 -16.10
C SER A 200 -9.07 12.22 -16.98
N ASP A 201 -10.21 11.85 -17.58
CA ASP A 201 -11.01 12.78 -18.37
C ASP A 201 -11.59 13.89 -17.50
N ARG A 202 -11.68 15.12 -18.00
CA ARG A 202 -12.20 16.27 -17.23
C ARG A 202 -13.69 16.12 -16.91
N LEU A 203 -14.46 15.52 -17.82
CA LEU A 203 -15.91 15.34 -17.66
C LEU A 203 -16.26 14.37 -16.53
N ILE A 204 -15.45 13.31 -16.33
CA ILE A 204 -15.72 12.25 -15.33
C ILE A 204 -14.50 12.04 -14.42
N GLY A 205 -13.75 13.11 -14.16
CA GLY A 205 -12.43 13.03 -13.52
C GLY A 205 -12.47 12.46 -12.11
N GLY A 206 -13.50 12.80 -11.33
CA GLY A 206 -13.66 12.29 -9.96
C GLY A 206 -13.84 10.77 -9.92
N THR A 207 -14.78 10.24 -10.72
CA THR A 207 -15.06 8.80 -10.78
C THR A 207 -13.89 8.04 -11.37
N TYR A 208 -13.28 8.56 -12.46
CA TYR A 208 -12.14 7.94 -13.12
C TYR A 208 -10.91 7.88 -12.21
N MET A 209 -10.59 8.99 -11.52
CA MET A 209 -9.45 9.05 -10.60
C MET A 209 -9.64 8.13 -9.39
N THR A 210 -10.86 8.07 -8.85
CA THR A 210 -11.19 7.16 -7.73
C THR A 210 -11.07 5.71 -8.15
N PHE A 211 -11.58 5.39 -9.34
CA PHE A 211 -11.47 4.05 -9.91
C PHE A 211 -10.01 3.62 -10.11
N LEU A 212 -9.14 4.51 -10.58
CA LEU A 212 -7.71 4.21 -10.69
C LEU A 212 -7.00 4.10 -9.34
N ALA A 213 -7.43 4.85 -8.32
CA ALA A 213 -6.87 4.78 -6.97
C ALA A 213 -7.28 3.51 -6.21
N PHE A 214 -8.40 2.88 -6.59
CA PHE A 214 -8.85 1.61 -6.01
C PHE A 214 -7.80 0.50 -6.15
N TRP A 215 -7.24 0.31 -7.34
CA TRP A 215 -6.30 -0.78 -7.65
C TRP A 215 -5.00 -0.80 -6.83
N PRO A 216 -4.24 0.30 -6.68
CA PRO A 216 -3.05 0.32 -5.82
C PRO A 216 -3.39 0.12 -4.34
N ASN A 217 -4.56 0.57 -3.88
CA ASN A 217 -5.02 0.34 -2.50
C ASN A 217 -5.38 -1.13 -2.28
N LEU A 218 -6.11 -1.74 -3.22
CA LEU A 218 -6.40 -3.16 -3.23
C LEU A 218 -5.11 -4.00 -3.23
N GLY A 219 -4.16 -3.67 -4.13
CA GLY A 219 -2.86 -4.32 -4.19
C GLY A 219 -2.09 -4.22 -2.88
N SER A 220 -2.17 -3.09 -2.17
CA SER A 220 -1.54 -2.91 -0.86
C SER A 220 -2.13 -3.85 0.20
N ASN A 221 -3.45 -4.00 0.24
CA ASN A 221 -4.13 -4.88 1.19
C ASN A 221 -3.86 -6.36 0.89
N ILE A 222 -3.90 -6.74 -0.38
CA ILE A 222 -3.55 -8.10 -0.83
C ILE A 222 -2.11 -8.42 -0.46
N SER A 223 -1.17 -7.50 -0.69
CA SER A 223 0.25 -7.73 -0.43
C SER A 223 0.56 -7.83 1.07
N ARG A 224 -0.08 -7.00 1.90
CA ARG A 224 0.06 -7.06 3.37
C ARG A 224 -0.48 -8.38 3.93
N THR A 225 -1.66 -8.79 3.48
CA THR A 225 -2.29 -10.04 3.95
C THR A 225 -1.54 -11.24 3.41
N GLY A 226 -1.17 -11.22 2.13
CA GLY A 226 -0.41 -12.27 1.46
C GLY A 226 0.97 -12.48 2.09
N GLY A 227 1.66 -11.41 2.51
CA GLY A 227 2.97 -11.53 3.18
C GLY A 227 2.90 -12.26 4.50
N LEU A 228 1.96 -11.86 5.35
CA LEU A 228 1.72 -12.52 6.64
C LEU A 228 1.25 -13.96 6.45
N PHE A 229 0.40 -14.20 5.46
CA PHE A 229 -0.05 -15.54 5.11
C PHE A 229 1.11 -16.43 4.63
N LEU A 230 2.01 -15.92 3.79
CA LEU A 230 3.20 -16.63 3.32
C LEU A 230 4.15 -16.98 4.47
N ILE A 231 4.43 -16.05 5.41
CA ILE A 231 5.21 -16.39 6.61
C ILE A 231 4.54 -17.55 7.35
N ASN A 232 3.24 -17.45 7.62
CA ASN A 232 2.52 -18.45 8.40
C ASN A 232 2.55 -19.83 7.72
N LEU A 233 2.43 -19.87 6.39
CA LEU A 233 2.54 -21.10 5.61
C LEU A 233 3.94 -21.72 5.67
N LEU A 234 4.99 -20.90 5.59
CA LEU A 234 6.38 -21.35 5.52
C LEU A 234 7.01 -21.57 6.92
N THR A 235 6.29 -21.24 8.00
CA THR A 235 6.80 -21.40 9.37
C THR A 235 6.59 -22.82 9.87
N PHE A 236 7.70 -23.50 10.16
CA PHE A 236 7.71 -24.81 10.81
C PHE A 236 8.02 -24.67 12.29
N LYS A 237 7.17 -25.24 13.13
CA LYS A 237 7.31 -25.24 14.59
C LYS A 237 7.39 -26.68 15.09
N LYS A 238 8.22 -26.93 16.09
CA LYS A 238 8.25 -28.19 16.84
C LYS A 238 7.70 -27.92 18.23
N CYS A 239 6.60 -28.55 18.56
CA CYS A 239 6.03 -28.52 19.90
C CYS A 239 6.41 -29.82 20.58
N GLY A 240 7.09 -29.75 21.73
CA GLY A 240 7.30 -30.91 22.59
C GLY A 240 6.06 -31.18 23.43
N VAL A 241 5.66 -32.44 23.58
CA VAL A 241 4.68 -32.85 24.59
C VAL A 241 5.43 -32.96 25.93
N PRO A 242 5.05 -32.22 26.99
CA PRO A 242 5.69 -32.39 28.29
C PRO A 242 5.22 -33.71 28.91
N ASN A 243 6.20 -34.57 29.24
CA ASN A 243 6.15 -35.69 30.17
C ASN A 243 4.80 -36.39 30.37
N SER A 244 4.56 -37.43 29.58
CA SER A 244 4.03 -38.67 30.15
C SER A 244 4.86 -39.82 29.63
N ASP A 245 5.21 -40.74 30.53
CA ASP A 245 5.94 -41.97 30.27
C ASP A 245 5.21 -42.85 29.24
N ILE A 246 5.34 -42.51 27.95
CA ILE A 246 4.80 -43.31 26.86
C ILE A 246 5.98 -43.74 25.99
N LYS A 247 6.50 -44.91 26.31
CA LYS A 247 7.18 -45.77 25.35
C LYS A 247 6.22 -46.03 24.18
N ARG A 248 6.34 -45.32 23.07
CA ARG A 248 5.86 -45.80 21.75
C ARG A 248 6.39 -44.94 20.59
N ASN A 249 6.66 -45.62 19.50
CA ASN A 249 7.17 -45.13 18.22
C ASN A 249 6.21 -44.14 17.54
N ASP A 250 6.09 -42.92 18.05
CA ASP A 250 5.26 -41.91 17.40
C ASP A 250 6.11 -40.93 16.60
N THR A 251 5.92 -41.02 15.29
CA THR A 251 6.48 -40.20 14.23
C THR A 251 6.48 -38.71 14.59
N ILE A 252 7.68 -38.11 14.55
CA ILE A 252 7.88 -36.65 14.67
C ILE A 252 7.06 -35.98 13.55
N SER A 253 5.89 -35.47 13.90
CA SER A 253 4.98 -34.88 12.93
C SER A 253 5.42 -33.45 12.62
N VAL A 254 6.24 -33.28 11.58
CA VAL A 254 6.57 -31.98 10.98
C VAL A 254 5.33 -31.46 10.27
N LEU A 255 4.47 -30.70 10.97
CA LEU A 255 3.24 -30.15 10.38
C LEU A 255 3.26 -28.63 10.24
N ASN A 256 2.68 -28.16 9.13
CA ASN A 256 2.49 -26.75 8.82
C ASN A 256 1.55 -26.07 9.84
N SER A 257 1.91 -24.84 10.22
CA SER A 257 1.23 -24.03 11.25
C SER A 257 -0.28 -23.82 11.07
N THR A 258 -0.84 -24.07 9.88
CA THR A 258 -2.28 -23.89 9.57
C THR A 258 -3.18 -25.00 10.11
N THR A 259 -2.63 -26.17 10.45
CA THR A 259 -3.41 -27.34 10.88
C THR A 259 -3.53 -27.48 12.40
N PHE A 260 -2.80 -26.68 13.19
CA PHE A 260 -2.58 -26.93 14.63
C PHE A 260 -3.40 -26.03 15.58
N ILE A 261 -4.06 -24.96 15.09
CA ILE A 261 -4.75 -23.99 15.98
C ILE A 261 -5.94 -24.62 16.75
N ASN A 262 -6.47 -25.76 16.30
CA ASN A 262 -7.66 -26.35 16.90
C ASN A 262 -7.42 -27.36 18.03
N SER A 263 -6.19 -27.83 18.31
CA SER A 263 -6.00 -28.95 19.26
C SER A 263 -5.16 -28.71 20.50
N PHE A 264 -4.25 -27.73 20.56
CA PHE A 264 -3.43 -27.52 21.77
C PHE A 264 -3.24 -26.05 22.11
N LYS A 265 -4.12 -25.55 22.99
CA LYS A 265 -3.89 -24.33 23.78
C LYS A 265 -3.11 -24.73 25.04
N THR A 266 -1.78 -24.83 24.98
CA THR A 266 -0.85 -24.51 26.08
C THR A 266 0.56 -25.05 25.77
N GLU A 267 1.54 -24.15 25.87
CA GLU A 267 3.00 -24.37 25.98
C GLU A 267 3.90 -24.33 24.71
N LYS A 268 5.15 -23.90 24.97
CA LYS A 268 6.07 -23.19 24.06
C LYS A 268 6.56 -24.08 22.92
N CYS A 269 5.97 -23.92 21.74
CA CYS A 269 6.53 -24.47 20.51
C CYS A 269 7.80 -23.70 20.12
N GLU A 270 8.91 -24.42 19.95
CA GLU A 270 10.15 -23.84 19.43
C GLU A 270 10.06 -23.71 17.90
N VAL A 271 10.40 -22.53 17.39
CA VAL A 271 10.42 -22.27 15.94
C VAL A 271 11.68 -22.92 15.38
N LEU A 272 11.50 -23.92 14.51
CA LEU A 272 12.60 -24.72 13.97
C LEU A 272 13.17 -24.10 12.69
N PHE A 273 12.32 -23.40 11.94
CA PHE A 273 12.72 -22.65 10.75
C PHE A 273 11.96 -21.32 10.68
N ASP A 274 12.71 -20.23 10.58
CA ASP A 274 12.18 -18.89 10.38
C ASP A 274 12.24 -18.51 8.89
N PRO A 275 11.09 -18.45 8.19
CA PRO A 275 11.07 -18.17 6.76
C PRO A 275 11.28 -16.68 6.42
N PHE A 276 11.47 -15.80 7.42
CA PHE A 276 11.61 -14.37 7.23
C PHE A 276 12.67 -13.98 6.19
N TYR A 277 13.92 -14.46 6.35
CA TYR A 277 15.02 -14.04 5.47
C TYR A 277 14.89 -14.64 4.05
N PRO A 278 14.61 -15.95 3.87
CA PRO A 278 14.40 -16.51 2.53
C PRO A 278 13.23 -15.85 1.78
N LEU A 279 12.11 -15.61 2.46
CA LEU A 279 10.94 -14.95 1.86
C LEU A 279 11.27 -13.50 1.47
N THR A 280 12.02 -12.79 2.31
CA THR A 280 12.44 -11.42 2.04
C THR A 280 13.36 -11.35 0.81
N ILE A 281 14.33 -12.27 0.70
CA ILE A 281 15.21 -12.36 -0.48
C ILE A 281 14.39 -12.62 -1.74
N PHE A 282 13.45 -13.57 -1.69
CA PHE A 282 12.54 -13.86 -2.80
C PHE A 282 11.76 -12.63 -3.25
N LEU A 283 11.18 -11.88 -2.32
CA LEU A 283 10.40 -10.66 -2.62
C LEU A 283 11.27 -9.52 -3.17
N ILE A 284 12.53 -9.40 -2.71
CA ILE A 284 13.49 -8.43 -3.26
C ILE A 284 13.83 -8.80 -4.72
N ILE A 285 14.14 -10.07 -4.99
CA ILE A 285 14.42 -10.55 -6.36
C ILE A 285 13.21 -10.30 -7.27
N PHE A 286 12.00 -10.65 -6.81
CA PHE A 286 10.76 -10.35 -7.52
C PHE A 286 10.62 -8.86 -7.82
N GLY A 287 10.90 -7.99 -6.84
CA GLY A 287 10.88 -6.54 -7.01
C GLY A 287 11.89 -6.04 -8.05
N LEU A 288 13.12 -6.56 -8.04
CA LEU A 288 14.15 -6.20 -9.03
C LEU A 288 13.73 -6.61 -10.44
N ILE A 289 13.24 -7.84 -10.61
CA ILE A 289 12.69 -8.32 -11.89
C ILE A 289 11.54 -7.42 -12.35
N TRP A 290 10.63 -7.06 -11.44
CA TRP A 290 9.53 -6.15 -11.74
C TRP A 290 10.02 -4.78 -12.21
N VAL A 291 11.06 -4.21 -11.60
CA VAL A 291 11.63 -2.90 -12.02
C VAL A 291 12.22 -2.97 -13.44
N ILE A 292 12.80 -4.10 -13.82
CA ILE A 292 13.37 -4.33 -15.16
C ILE A 292 12.24 -4.45 -16.19
N ILE A 293 11.28 -5.33 -15.94
CA ILE A 293 10.15 -5.61 -16.85
C ILE A 293 9.26 -4.37 -17.01
N SER A 294 8.92 -3.70 -15.91
CA SER A 294 8.04 -2.53 -15.90
C SER A 294 8.59 -1.35 -16.73
N ARG A 295 9.90 -1.27 -16.97
CA ARG A 295 10.50 -0.20 -17.80
C ARG A 295 9.87 -0.13 -19.19
N LYS A 296 9.66 -1.27 -19.84
CA LYS A 296 9.08 -1.35 -21.20
C LYS A 296 7.63 -0.86 -21.18
N TYR A 297 6.83 -1.40 -20.27
CA TYR A 297 5.41 -1.08 -20.18
C TYR A 297 5.15 0.34 -19.70
N LEU A 298 5.89 0.85 -18.70
CA LEU A 298 5.74 2.22 -18.23
C LEU A 298 6.14 3.23 -19.31
N LYS A 299 7.17 2.94 -20.12
CA LYS A 299 7.53 3.78 -21.27
C LYS A 299 6.43 3.78 -22.33
N LEU A 300 5.84 2.63 -22.60
CA LEU A 300 4.71 2.49 -23.52
C LEU A 300 3.52 3.32 -23.02
N LEU A 301 3.06 3.10 -21.79
CA LEU A 301 1.93 3.81 -21.18
C LEU A 301 2.14 5.32 -21.12
N GLN A 302 3.35 5.78 -20.86
CA GLN A 302 3.63 7.21 -20.79
C GLN A 302 3.57 7.92 -22.15
N ASN A 303 3.76 7.18 -23.24
CA ASN A 303 3.74 7.70 -24.60
C ASN A 303 2.36 7.58 -25.27
N VAL A 304 1.40 6.87 -24.66
CA VAL A 304 0.04 6.75 -25.20
C VAL A 304 -0.63 8.13 -25.22
N PRO A 305 -1.18 8.57 -26.37
CA PRO A 305 -1.82 9.88 -26.48
C PRO A 305 -3.07 9.95 -25.58
N LYS A 306 -3.36 11.14 -25.04
CA LYS A 306 -4.46 11.34 -24.08
C LYS A 306 -5.83 10.91 -24.62
N SER A 307 -6.05 10.94 -25.93
CA SER A 307 -7.29 10.51 -26.58
C SER A 307 -7.59 9.03 -26.33
N GLU A 308 -6.58 8.17 -26.33
CA GLU A 308 -6.74 6.71 -26.10
C GLU A 308 -7.05 6.35 -24.64
N TRP A 309 -6.93 7.30 -23.72
CA TRP A 309 -7.31 7.13 -22.31
C TRP A 309 -8.75 7.54 -22.03
N LYS A 310 -9.35 8.31 -22.93
CA LYS A 310 -10.71 8.85 -22.79
C LYS A 310 -11.73 7.92 -23.45
N ILE A 311 -12.94 7.94 -22.92
CA ILE A 311 -14.08 7.17 -23.44
C ILE A 311 -14.80 7.98 -24.52
N TYR A 312 -14.90 9.29 -24.32
CA TYR A 312 -15.50 10.23 -25.25
C TYR A 312 -14.36 10.95 -25.97
N SER A 313 -14.19 10.68 -27.26
CA SER A 313 -13.25 11.43 -28.09
C SER A 313 -13.91 12.75 -28.52
N ASN A 314 -13.42 13.87 -28.00
CA ASN A 314 -13.39 15.12 -28.78
C ASN A 314 -12.11 15.12 -29.60
#